data_AF-A0A432F9E6-F1
#
_entry.id   AF-A0A432F9E6-F1
#
_cell.length_a   1.000
_cell.length_b   1.000
_cell.length_c   1.000
_cell.angle_alpha   90.00
_cell.angle_beta   90.00
_cell.angle_gamma   90.00
#
_symmetry.space_group_name_H-M   'P 1'
#
loop_
_entity.id
_entity.type
_entity.pdbx_description
1 polymer ?
#
loop_
_entity_poly.entity_id
_entity_poly.type
_entity_poly.pdbx_seq_one_letter_code
_entity_poly.pdbx_strand_id
1 'polypeptide(L)'
;MEKYAKKGAQVSVEGRFTSSTYQNNEGNNITRYEVTADRVELLESRATREKNAEAVATQYKSVMATGEIDAIKDSTPTETAEITFAKESAKVENESTEENEGDVPWELDL
;
A
#
# COMPACT_ATOMS: atom_id res chain seq x y z
N MET A 1 7.96 20.03 8.98
CA MET A 1 7.22 18.76 9.13
C MET A 1 6.56 18.55 10.49
N GLU A 2 7.13 19.07 11.59
CA GLU A 2 6.63 18.88 12.96
C GLU A 2 5.14 19.24 13.18
N LYS A 3 4.62 20.23 12.43
CA LYS A 3 3.21 20.64 12.53
C LYS A 3 2.21 19.74 11.77
N TYR A 4 2.69 18.89 10.87
CA TYR A 4 1.84 18.17 9.91
C TYR A 4 1.89 16.66 10.11
N ALA A 5 3.06 16.11 10.44
CA ALA A 5 3.23 14.69 10.68
C ALA A 5 3.41 14.41 12.18
N LYS A 6 2.58 13.49 12.71
CA LYS A 6 2.75 12.90 14.05
C LYS A 6 3.40 11.53 13.92
N LYS A 7 3.97 11.02 15.02
CA LYS A 7 4.47 9.64 15.08
C LYS A 7 3.38 8.65 14.63
N GLY A 8 3.72 7.75 13.73
CA GLY A 8 2.80 6.76 13.16
C GLY A 8 1.93 7.27 12.01
N ALA A 9 2.13 8.51 11.53
CA ALA A 9 1.52 8.96 10.29
C ALA A 9 2.13 8.21 9.09
N GLN A 10 1.29 7.86 8.12
CA GLN A 10 1.74 7.29 6.86
C GLN A 10 2.18 8.43 5.94
N VAL A 11 3.38 8.31 5.37
CA VAL A 11 3.96 9.34 4.50
C VAL A 11 4.61 8.70 3.29
N SER A 12 4.49 9.37 2.15
CA SER A 12 5.30 9.08 0.95
C SER A 12 6.48 10.03 0.95
N VAL A 13 7.69 9.50 0.77
CA VAL A 13 8.93 10.28 0.75
C VAL A 13 9.69 9.97 -0.53
N GLU A 14 10.02 11.01 -1.28
CA GLU A 14 10.85 10.94 -2.48
C GLU A 14 12.13 11.75 -2.25
N GLY A 15 13.27 11.21 -2.67
CA GLY A 15 14.53 11.93 -2.63
C GLY A 15 15.74 11.02 -2.80
N ARG A 16 16.89 11.46 -2.27
CA ARG A 16 18.18 10.79 -2.48
C ARG A 16 18.54 9.86 -1.32
N PHE A 17 18.82 8.61 -1.64
CA PHE A 17 19.34 7.61 -0.71
C PHE A 17 20.87 7.71 -0.59
N THR A 18 21.38 7.70 0.64
CA THR A 18 22.82 7.74 0.94
C THR A 18 23.17 6.71 2.00
N SER A 19 24.31 6.04 1.82
CA SER A 19 24.91 5.17 2.84
C SER A 19 26.26 5.75 3.25
N SER A 20 26.53 5.76 4.55
CA SER A 20 27.80 6.20 5.12
C SER A 20 28.25 5.25 6.21
N THR A 21 29.55 5.02 6.34
CA THR A 21 30.13 4.14 7.35
C THR A 21 31.01 4.96 8.28
N TYR A 22 30.85 4.77 9.58
CA TYR A 22 31.70 5.40 10.58
C TYR A 22 32.15 4.38 11.61
N GLN A 23 33.27 4.67 12.27
CA GLN A 23 33.80 3.82 13.32
C GLN A 23 33.28 4.30 14.68
N ASN A 24 32.72 3.40 15.48
CA ASN A 24 32.30 3.73 16.84
C ASN A 24 33.52 3.75 17.79
N ASN A 25 33.32 4.19 19.04
CA ASN A 25 34.41 4.29 20.03
C ASN A 25 35.07 2.94 20.39
N GLU A 26 34.46 1.82 20.00
CA GLU A 26 34.95 0.46 20.22
C GLU A 26 35.72 -0.08 19.00
N GLY A 27 35.88 0.72 17.94
CA GLY A 27 36.58 0.34 16.72
C GLY A 27 35.71 -0.41 15.68
N ASN A 28 34.42 -0.59 15.95
CA ASN A 28 33.50 -1.28 15.05
C ASN A 28 33.04 -0.34 13.92
N ASN A 29 33.02 -0.84 12.68
CA ASN A 29 32.47 -0.13 11.53
C ASN A 29 30.94 -0.26 11.51
N ILE A 30 30.24 0.86 11.61
CA ILE A 30 28.79 0.93 11.62
C ILE A 30 28.31 1.62 10.34
N THR A 31 27.42 0.96 9.61
CA THR A 31 26.78 1.51 8.41
C THR A 31 25.49 2.23 8.77
N ARG A 32 25.33 3.45 8.26
CA ARG A 32 24.13 4.28 8.38
C ARG A 32 23.49 4.48 7.01
N TYR A 33 22.18 4.33 6.96
CA TYR A 33 21.36 4.65 5.80
C TYR A 33 20.54 5.90 6.07
N GLU A 34 20.64 6.88 5.20
CA GLU A 34 19.91 8.14 5.30
C GLU A 34 19.22 8.45 3.98
N VAL A 35 18.05 9.09 4.06
CA VAL A 35 17.31 9.60 2.90
C VAL A 35 17.19 11.11 3.05
N THR A 36 17.78 11.85 2.12
CA THR A 36 17.52 13.28 1.98
C THR A 36 16.24 13.45 1.19
N ALA A 37 15.19 13.92 1.86
CA ALA A 37 13.86 14.05 1.26
C ALA A 37 13.73 15.35 0.46
N ASP A 38 13.34 15.23 -0.81
CA ASP A 38 13.01 16.35 -1.69
C ASP A 38 11.51 16.66 -1.64
N ARG A 39 10.67 15.61 -1.61
CA ARG A 39 9.22 15.71 -1.54
C ARG A 39 8.64 14.77 -0.49
N VAL A 40 7.69 15.27 0.30
CA VAL A 40 6.97 14.47 1.28
C VAL A 40 5.47 14.72 1.19
N GLU A 41 4.70 13.65 1.06
CA GLU A 41 3.24 13.68 1.08
C GLU A 41 2.71 12.91 2.28
N LEU A 42 1.64 13.43 2.88
CA LEU A 42 0.92 12.72 3.93
C LEU A 42 -0.14 11.85 3.28
N LEU A 43 -0.15 10.58 3.67
CA LEU A 43 -1.16 9.62 3.23
C LEU A 43 -2.19 9.44 4.35
N GLU A 44 -3.39 9.01 3.99
CA GLU A 44 -4.45 8.76 4.98
C GLU A 44 -4.06 7.62 5.93
N SER A 45 -4.46 7.74 7.19
CA SER A 45 -4.21 6.67 8.16
C SER A 45 -5.14 5.48 7.91
N ARG A 46 -4.69 4.27 8.25
CA ARG A 46 -5.51 3.05 8.13
C ARG A 46 -6.90 3.20 8.78
N ALA A 47 -6.96 3.78 9.98
CA ALA A 47 -8.22 4.00 10.69
C ALA A 47 -9.15 4.99 9.95
N THR A 48 -8.59 6.02 9.32
CA THR A 48 -9.35 6.96 8.49
C THR A 48 -9.95 6.24 7.28
N ARG A 49 -9.15 5.39 6.63
CA ARG A 49 -9.59 4.61 5.47
C ARG A 49 -10.71 3.63 5.81
N GLU A 50 -10.60 2.92 6.92
CA GLU A 50 -11.63 1.99 7.40
C GLU A 50 -12.93 2.72 7.76
N LYS A 51 -12.85 3.86 8.46
CA LYS A 51 -14.02 4.70 8.75
C LYS A 51 -14.72 5.20 7.49
N ASN A 52 -13.96 5.62 6.48
CA ASN A 52 -14.52 6.06 5.20
C ASN A 52 -15.22 4.89 4.49
N ALA A 53 -14.63 3.69 4.51
CA ALA A 53 -15.24 2.49 3.93
C ALA A 53 -16.53 2.08 4.67
N GLU A 54 -16.56 2.16 6.01
CA GLU A 54 -17.75 1.87 6.81
C GLU A 54 -18.87 2.92 6.62
N ALA A 55 -18.52 4.19 6.42
CA ALA A 55 -19.48 5.24 6.13
C ALA A 55 -20.17 5.01 4.77
N VAL A 56 -19.40 4.71 3.73
CA VAL A 56 -19.93 4.31 2.41
C VAL A 56 -20.75 3.02 2.55
N ALA A 57 -20.31 2.11 3.44
CA ALA A 57 -21.00 0.85 3.63
C ALA A 57 -22.39 1.01 4.28
N THR A 58 -22.45 1.85 5.30
CA THR A 58 -23.69 2.17 5.99
C THR A 58 -24.65 2.91 5.06
N GLN A 59 -24.15 3.79 4.19
CA GLN A 59 -24.94 4.51 3.21
C GLN A 59 -25.57 3.58 2.17
N TYR A 60 -24.83 2.58 1.65
CA TYR A 60 -25.45 1.60 0.75
C TYR A 60 -26.55 0.79 1.47
N LYS A 61 -26.33 0.45 2.75
CA LYS A 61 -27.26 -0.39 3.51
C LYS A 61 -28.54 0.36 3.86
N SER A 62 -28.46 1.66 4.17
CA SER A 62 -29.64 2.49 4.41
C SER A 62 -30.48 2.67 3.14
N VAL A 63 -29.85 2.84 1.97
CA VAL A 63 -30.58 2.93 0.69
C VAL A 63 -31.28 1.61 0.35
N MET A 64 -30.66 0.46 0.64
CA MET A 64 -31.25 -0.87 0.41
C MET A 64 -32.33 -1.23 1.44
N ALA A 65 -32.26 -0.71 2.67
CA ALA A 65 -33.19 -1.05 3.74
C ALA A 65 -34.48 -0.23 3.71
N THR A 66 -34.51 0.95 3.08
CA THR A 66 -35.66 1.87 3.17
C THR A 66 -36.41 2.10 1.85
N GLY A 67 -35.94 1.57 0.72
CA GLY A 67 -36.75 1.43 -0.50
C GLY A 67 -37.39 2.71 -1.08
N GLU A 68 -36.96 3.90 -0.66
CA GLU A 68 -37.47 5.18 -1.16
C GLU A 68 -36.33 5.91 -1.88
N ILE A 69 -36.49 6.06 -3.20
CA ILE A 69 -35.50 6.62 -4.13
C ILE A 69 -35.89 8.06 -4.50
N ASP A 70 -36.32 8.87 -3.52
CA ASP A 70 -36.64 10.28 -3.77
C ASP A 70 -35.58 11.18 -3.13
N ALA A 71 -34.63 11.59 -3.98
CA ALA A 71 -33.71 12.74 -3.87
C ALA A 71 -32.21 12.40 -4.04
N ILE A 72 -31.84 11.90 -5.23
CA ILE A 72 -30.53 12.21 -5.83
C ILE A 72 -30.80 13.16 -7.00
N LYS A 73 -31.12 14.42 -6.67
CA LYS A 73 -31.05 15.54 -7.62
C LYS A 73 -30.10 16.55 -7.01
N ASP A 74 -29.01 16.80 -7.72
CA ASP A 74 -27.95 17.75 -7.41
C ASP A 74 -26.92 17.22 -6.39
N SER A 75 -25.88 16.49 -6.81
CA SER A 75 -24.74 17.15 -7.43
C SER A 75 -23.86 16.11 -8.13
N THR A 76 -23.57 16.37 -9.40
CA THR A 76 -22.52 15.68 -10.17
C THR A 76 -21.16 15.87 -9.51
N PRO A 77 -20.37 14.80 -9.39
CA PRO A 77 -19.15 14.77 -10.19
C PRO A 77 -19.27 13.64 -11.19
N THR A 78 -19.40 14.02 -12.46
CA THR A 78 -19.17 13.17 -13.61
C THR A 78 -17.70 12.75 -13.61
N GLU A 79 -17.41 11.51 -13.25
CA GLU A 79 -16.32 10.75 -13.85
C GLU A 79 -16.74 9.27 -13.93
N THR A 80 -17.38 8.95 -15.05
CA THR A 80 -17.73 7.58 -15.43
C THR A 80 -16.44 6.82 -15.73
N ALA A 81 -15.93 6.09 -14.74
CA ALA A 81 -15.05 4.94 -15.01
C ALA A 81 -15.94 3.70 -15.07
N GLU A 82 -16.24 3.25 -16.29
CA GLU A 82 -16.98 2.01 -16.53
C GLU A 82 -16.16 0.83 -16.00
N ILE A 83 -16.65 0.14 -14.97
CA ILE A 83 -16.10 -1.15 -14.59
C ILE A 83 -16.89 -2.22 -15.34
N THR A 84 -16.42 -2.58 -16.53
CA THR A 84 -16.91 -3.73 -17.29
C THR A 84 -16.37 -5.02 -16.67
N PHE A 85 -17.18 -5.70 -15.88
CA PHE A 85 -16.91 -7.08 -15.44
C PHE A 85 -17.22 -8.06 -16.58
N ALA A 86 -16.24 -8.29 -17.45
CA ALA A 86 -16.28 -9.43 -18.36
C ALA A 86 -16.06 -10.71 -17.54
N LYS A 87 -17.12 -11.50 -17.40
CA LYS A 87 -17.07 -12.88 -16.94
C LYS A 87 -16.43 -13.72 -18.04
N GLU A 88 -15.11 -13.86 -18.02
CA GLU A 88 -14.40 -14.80 -18.88
C GLU A 88 -13.78 -15.90 -18.02
N SER A 89 -14.36 -17.09 -18.14
CA SER A 89 -13.88 -18.33 -17.54
C SER A 89 -12.66 -18.83 -18.32
N ALA A 90 -11.46 -18.55 -17.82
CA ALA A 90 -10.24 -19.20 -18.28
C ALA A 90 -9.92 -20.38 -17.35
N LYS A 91 -10.10 -21.59 -17.90
CA LYS A 91 -9.59 -22.86 -17.36
C LYS A 91 -8.07 -22.78 -17.34
N VAL A 92 -7.47 -22.63 -16.15
CA VAL A 92 -6.02 -22.78 -15.98
C VAL A 92 -5.75 -24.25 -15.66
N GLU A 93 -5.24 -24.97 -16.66
CA GLU A 93 -4.70 -26.32 -16.49
C GLU A 93 -3.40 -26.20 -15.67
N ASN A 94 -3.40 -26.85 -14.51
CA ASN A 94 -2.24 -26.94 -13.65
C ASN A 94 -1.32 -28.04 -14.20
N GLU A 95 -0.29 -27.66 -14.93
CA GLU A 95 0.80 -28.55 -15.34
C GLU A 95 1.88 -28.50 -14.26
N SER A 96 1.91 -29.55 -13.43
CA SER A 96 2.98 -29.78 -12.46
C SER A 96 4.23 -30.23 -13.20
N THR A 97 5.20 -29.32 -13.39
CA THR A 97 6.58 -29.72 -13.69
C THR A 97 7.32 -29.98 -12.39
N GLU A 98 7.53 -31.26 -12.09
CA GLU A 98 8.49 -31.74 -11.10
C GLU A 98 9.91 -31.38 -11.56
N GLU A 99 10.53 -30.41 -10.90
CA GLU A 99 11.93 -30.05 -11.11
C GLU A 99 12.74 -30.54 -9.91
N ASN A 100 13.53 -31.58 -10.18
CA ASN A 100 14.43 -32.31 -9.29
C ASN A 100 15.06 -31.47 -8.17
N GLU A 101 14.96 -32.01 -6.94
CA GLU A 101 15.86 -31.73 -5.82
C GLU A 101 17.31 -32.11 -6.21
N GLY A 102 18.01 -31.17 -6.83
CA GLY A 102 19.46 -31.19 -6.95
C GLY A 102 20.04 -30.33 -5.85
N ASP A 103 20.52 -30.97 -4.77
CA ASP A 103 21.27 -30.39 -3.67
C ASP A 103 22.22 -29.27 -4.14
N VAL A 104 21.92 -28.03 -3.76
CA VAL A 104 22.85 -26.91 -3.91
C VAL A 104 23.89 -27.05 -2.81
N PRO A 105 25.18 -27.31 -3.11
CA PRO A 105 26.19 -27.52 -2.08
C PRO A 105 26.54 -26.18 -1.43
N TRP A 106 26.03 -25.95 -0.23
CA TRP A 106 26.34 -24.77 0.58
C TRP A 106 27.69 -24.87 1.30
N GLU A 107 28.78 -25.22 0.59
CA GLU A 107 30.13 -24.98 1.14
C GLU A 107 30.64 -23.62 0.64
N LEU A 108 30.24 -22.56 1.34
CA LEU A 108 31.03 -21.34 1.40
C LEU A 108 32.15 -21.58 2.42
N ASP A 109 33.35 -21.89 1.94
CA ASP A 109 34.57 -21.94 2.74
C ASP A 109 34.79 -20.63 3.50
N LEU A 110 35.09 -20.78 4.80
CA LEU A 110 35.50 -19.75 5.76
C LEU A 110 37.03 -19.69 5.85
#